data_AF-A0A7C4YDQ1-F1
#
_entry.id   AF-A0A7C4YDQ1-F1
#
_cell.length_a   1.000
_cell.length_b   1.000
_cell.length_c   1.000
_cell.angle_alpha   90.00
_cell.angle_beta   90.00
_cell.angle_gamma   90.00
#
_symmetry.space_group_name_H-M   'P 1'
#
loop_
_entity.id
_entity.type
_entity.pdbx_description
1 polymer ?
#
loop_
_entity_poly.entity_id
_entity_poly.type
_entity_poly.pdbx_seq_one_letter_code
_entity_poly.pdbx_strand_id
1 'polypeptide(L)'
;MKLFKLTDLLIQILITIVCITLGIIKDQMEILIYFYFILGGWQLLSFTTHFVFSASWANWPERKNYGLTILWAAVLGAINYLLMLADVPLMLFFLLAMLVVSPILACWYFIIGLREWKTIRHRELIHLK
;
A
#
# COMPACT_ATOMS: atom_id res chain seq x y z
N MET A 1 -19.16 3.49 1.11
CA MET A 1 -17.82 3.50 1.73
C MET A 1 -17.48 2.22 2.50
N LYS A 2 -18.39 1.71 3.35
CA LYS A 2 -18.17 0.48 4.13
C LYS A 2 -17.79 -0.72 3.25
N LEU A 3 -18.66 -1.11 2.32
CA LEU A 3 -18.40 -2.24 1.41
C LEU A 3 -17.06 -2.07 0.67
N PHE A 4 -16.80 -0.88 0.13
CA PHE A 4 -15.53 -0.58 -0.55
C PHE A 4 -14.31 -0.82 0.35
N LYS A 5 -14.33 -0.34 1.60
CA LYS A 5 -13.24 -0.55 2.55
C LYS A 5 -13.08 -2.01 2.95
N LEU A 6 -14.18 -2.71 3.17
CA LEU A 6 -14.14 -4.14 3.49
C LEU A 6 -13.55 -4.94 2.33
N THR A 7 -14.00 -4.67 1.10
CA THR A 7 -13.49 -5.29 -0.11
C THR A 7 -12.00 -5.02 -0.29
N ASP A 8 -11.55 -3.78 -0.07
CA ASP A 8 -10.12 -3.42 -0.11
C ASP A 8 -9.28 -4.23 0.90
N LEU A 9 -9.71 -4.31 2.16
CA LEU A 9 -9.02 -5.08 3.19
C LEU A 9 -9.00 -6.58 2.87
N LEU A 10 -10.11 -7.14 2.39
CA LEU A 10 -10.21 -8.55 2.02
C LEU A 10 -9.31 -8.87 0.82
N ILE A 11 -9.25 -8.00 -0.19
CA ILE A 11 -8.38 -8.19 -1.35
C ILE A 11 -6.91 -8.11 -0.94
N GLN A 12 -6.52 -7.18 -0.06
CA GLN A 12 -5.14 -7.13 0.45
C GLN A 12 -4.75 -8.40 1.20
N ILE A 13 -5.63 -8.92 2.07
CA ILE A 13 -5.42 -10.19 2.77
C ILE A 13 -5.32 -11.34 1.77
N LEU A 14 -6.22 -11.39 0.79
CA LEU A 14 -6.24 -12.44 -0.23
C LEU A 14 -4.96 -12.45 -1.06
N ILE A 15 -4.54 -11.28 -1.58
CA ILE A 15 -3.27 -11.13 -2.32
C ILE A 15 -2.10 -11.62 -1.46
N THR A 16 -2.05 -11.20 -0.19
CA THR A 16 -0.97 -11.57 0.72
C THR A 16 -0.92 -13.09 0.96
N ILE A 17 -2.06 -13.72 1.27
CA ILE A 17 -2.13 -15.17 1.50
C ILE A 17 -1.75 -15.93 0.23
N VAL A 18 -2.35 -15.58 -0.92
CA VAL A 18 -2.09 -16.26 -2.19
C VAL A 18 -0.61 -16.17 -2.57
N CYS A 19 0.00 -15.00 -2.45
CA CYS A 19 1.41 -14.82 -2.79
C CYS A 19 2.35 -15.56 -1.83
N ILE A 20 2.08 -15.57 -0.53
CA ILE A 20 2.87 -16.35 0.44
C ILE A 20 2.73 -17.85 0.15
N THR A 21 1.51 -18.34 -0.05
CA THR A 21 1.26 -19.75 -0.33
C THR A 21 1.93 -20.20 -1.63
N LEU A 22 1.80 -19.40 -2.71
CA LEU A 22 2.47 -19.72 -3.98
C LEU A 22 3.99 -19.64 -3.87
N GLY A 23 4.53 -18.67 -3.14
CA GLY A 23 5.96 -18.54 -2.90
C GLY A 23 6.54 -19.77 -2.18
N ILE A 24 5.82 -20.29 -1.17
CA ILE A 24 6.22 -21.51 -0.44
C ILE A 24 6.10 -22.76 -1.31
N ILE A 25 5.01 -22.93 -2.06
CA ILE A 25 4.75 -24.15 -2.83
C ILE A 25 5.69 -24.28 -4.04
N LYS A 26 5.97 -23.17 -4.72
CA LYS A 26 6.71 -23.19 -5.99
C LYS A 26 8.22 -23.05 -5.81
N ASP A 27 8.69 -22.68 -4.61
CA ASP A 27 10.09 -22.35 -4.32
C ASP A 27 10.71 -21.36 -5.34
N GLN A 28 9.85 -20.48 -5.88
CA GLN A 28 10.21 -19.53 -6.92
C GLN A 28 10.29 -18.13 -6.32
N MET A 29 11.51 -17.64 -6.10
CA MET A 29 11.76 -16.30 -5.57
C MET A 29 11.18 -15.19 -6.45
N GLU A 30 10.99 -15.43 -7.76
CA GLU A 30 10.33 -14.51 -8.69
C GLU A 30 8.89 -14.16 -8.29
N ILE A 31 8.19 -15.07 -7.59
CA ILE A 31 6.83 -14.85 -7.10
C ILE A 31 6.80 -13.71 -6.07
N LEU A 32 7.87 -13.53 -5.29
CA LEU A 32 7.97 -12.43 -4.35
C LEU A 32 8.04 -11.08 -5.07
N ILE A 33 8.69 -11.02 -6.24
CA ILE A 33 8.73 -9.80 -7.05
C ILE A 33 7.33 -9.46 -7.57
N TYR A 34 6.58 -10.43 -8.08
CA TYR A 34 5.20 -10.20 -8.51
C TYR A 34 4.31 -9.77 -7.34
N PHE A 35 4.50 -10.34 -6.14
CA PHE A 35 3.80 -9.93 -4.94
C PHE A 35 4.00 -8.44 -4.63
N TYR A 36 5.24 -7.94 -4.70
CA TYR A 36 5.55 -6.52 -4.48
C TYR A 36 4.74 -5.62 -5.41
N PHE A 37 4.70 -5.94 -6.71
CA PHE A 37 3.98 -5.13 -7.69
C PHE A 37 2.46 -5.25 -7.56
N ILE A 38 1.94 -6.45 -7.33
CA ILE A 38 0.50 -6.68 -7.22
C ILE A 38 -0.06 -6.03 -5.95
N LEU A 39 0.56 -6.27 -4.79
CA LEU A 39 0.10 -5.68 -3.53
C LEU A 39 0.30 -4.17 -3.52
N GLY A 40 1.48 -3.68 -3.92
CA GLY A 40 1.77 -2.26 -3.97
C GLY A 40 0.88 -1.52 -4.97
N GLY A 41 0.67 -2.09 -6.16
CA GLY A 41 -0.23 -1.56 -7.17
C GLY A 41 -1.68 -1.50 -6.68
N TRP A 42 -2.16 -2.56 -6.03
CA TRP A 42 -3.49 -2.56 -5.42
C TRP A 42 -3.63 -1.46 -4.35
N GLN A 43 -2.64 -1.30 -3.47
CA GLN A 43 -2.64 -0.27 -2.44
C GLN A 43 -2.63 1.15 -3.03
N LEU A 44 -1.87 1.38 -4.09
CA LEU A 44 -1.84 2.68 -4.78
C LEU A 44 -3.17 2.99 -5.47
N LEU A 45 -3.78 2.00 -6.14
CA LEU A 45 -5.10 2.13 -6.75
C LEU A 45 -6.18 2.39 -5.69
N SER A 46 -6.15 1.63 -4.61
CA SER A 46 -7.04 1.81 -3.45
C SER A 46 -6.88 3.19 -2.84
N PHE A 47 -5.66 3.68 -2.67
CA PHE A 47 -5.39 5.02 -2.16
C PHE A 47 -5.95 6.10 -3.10
N THR A 48 -5.66 5.98 -4.40
CA THR A 48 -6.06 6.97 -5.42
C THR A 48 -7.58 7.05 -5.55
N THR A 49 -8.26 5.90 -5.57
CA THR A 49 -9.74 5.86 -5.60
C THR A 49 -10.34 6.54 -4.38
N HIS A 50 -9.84 6.26 -3.17
CA HIS A 50 -10.31 6.97 -1.98
C HIS A 50 -10.05 8.49 -2.04
N PHE A 51 -8.96 8.92 -2.70
CA PHE A 51 -8.59 10.33 -2.84
C PHE A 51 -9.56 11.06 -3.77
N VAL A 52 -9.83 10.49 -4.94
CA VAL A 52 -10.75 11.08 -5.92
C VAL A 52 -12.18 11.14 -5.40
N PHE A 53 -12.66 10.07 -4.77
CA PHE A 53 -14.06 9.98 -4.34
C PHE A 53 -14.36 10.71 -3.02
N SER A 54 -13.43 11.51 -2.48
CA SER A 54 -13.64 12.37 -1.30
C SER A 54 -14.28 11.66 -0.11
N ALA A 55 -14.01 10.35 0.01
CA ALA A 55 -14.71 9.44 0.89
C ALA A 55 -14.33 9.73 2.35
N SER A 56 -15.13 10.55 3.07
CA SER A 56 -15.00 10.93 4.50
C SER A 56 -13.95 10.10 5.25
N TRP A 57 -12.70 10.58 5.19
CA TRP A 57 -11.58 9.89 5.78
C TRP A 57 -11.57 10.27 7.24
N ALA A 58 -12.15 9.42 8.10
CA ALA A 58 -12.10 9.63 9.54
C ALA A 58 -10.65 9.82 10.06
N ASN A 59 -9.65 9.32 9.31
CA ASN A 59 -8.21 9.43 9.59
C ASN A 59 -7.44 10.20 8.50
N TRP A 60 -8.01 11.28 7.95
CA TRP A 60 -7.38 12.12 6.92
C TRP A 60 -5.89 12.46 7.17
N PRO A 61 -5.44 12.79 8.40
CA PRO A 61 -4.04 13.13 8.64
C PRO A 61 -3.07 11.96 8.38
N GLU A 62 -3.39 10.75 8.84
CA GLU A 62 -2.55 9.57 8.64
C GLU A 62 -2.46 9.20 7.15
N ARG A 63 -3.57 9.34 6.44
CA ARG A 63 -3.68 9.03 5.01
C ARG A 63 -2.90 10.03 4.16
N LYS A 64 -2.94 11.31 4.54
CA LYS A 64 -2.10 12.35 3.94
C LYS A 64 -0.62 12.05 4.15
N ASN A 65 -0.21 11.66 5.35
CA ASN A 65 1.19 11.32 5.64
C ASN A 65 1.66 10.09 4.85
N TYR A 66 0.82 9.06 4.75
CA TYR A 66 1.09 7.90 3.91
C TYR A 66 1.26 8.29 2.44
N GLY A 67 0.33 9.08 1.89
CA GLY A 67 0.40 9.57 0.51
C GLY A 67 1.65 10.43 0.24
N LEU A 68 2.01 11.31 1.17
CA LEU A 68 3.25 12.08 1.10
C LEU A 68 4.49 11.19 1.10
N THR A 69 4.49 10.13 1.90
CA THR A 69 5.60 9.17 1.95
C THR A 69 5.75 8.43 0.61
N ILE A 70 4.64 7.96 0.02
CA ILE A 70 4.66 7.37 -1.32
C ILE A 70 5.16 8.37 -2.35
N LEU A 71 4.68 9.61 -2.31
CA LEU A 71 5.10 10.65 -3.24
C LEU A 71 6.61 10.88 -3.16
N TRP A 72 7.16 11.00 -1.95
CA TRP A 72 8.60 11.14 -1.75
C TRP A 72 9.38 9.92 -2.23
N ALA A 73 8.87 8.70 -1.99
CA ALA A 73 9.49 7.49 -2.51
C ALA A 73 9.51 7.48 -4.06
N ALA A 74 8.42 7.92 -4.70
CA ALA A 74 8.34 8.04 -6.15
C ALA A 74 9.29 9.11 -6.71
N VAL A 75 9.36 10.29 -6.07
CA VAL A 75 10.28 11.37 -6.42
C VAL A 75 11.74 10.91 -6.30
N LEU A 76 12.09 10.25 -5.19
CA LEU A 76 13.43 9.70 -5.00
C LEU A 76 13.75 8.62 -6.04
N GLY A 77 12.79 7.77 -6.39
CA GLY A 77 12.94 6.80 -7.47
C GLY A 77 13.21 7.47 -8.82
N ALA A 78 12.47 8.53 -9.15
CA ALA A 78 12.68 9.31 -10.37
C ALA A 78 14.05 9.99 -10.40
N ILE A 79 14.50 10.58 -9.28
CA ILE A 79 15.84 11.16 -9.15
C ILE A 79 16.92 10.09 -9.37
N ASN A 80 16.79 8.93 -8.73
CA ASN A 80 17.74 7.82 -8.90
C ASN A 80 17.77 7.30 -10.34
N TYR A 81 16.63 7.27 -11.03
CA TYR A 81 16.56 6.93 -12.46
C TYR A 81 17.30 7.95 -13.33
N LEU A 82 17.10 9.25 -13.11
CA LEU A 82 17.80 10.30 -13.85
C LEU A 82 19.32 10.26 -13.60
N LEU A 83 19.74 9.99 -12.36
CA LEU A 83 21.15 9.81 -12.00
C LEU A 83 21.76 8.57 -12.67
N MET A 84 21.01 7.48 -12.78
CA MET A 84 21.44 6.30 -13.52
C MET A 84 21.71 6.60 -15.00
N LEU A 85 20.89 7.43 -15.64
CA LEU A 85 21.13 7.89 -17.02
C LEU A 85 22.38 8.77 -17.16
N ALA A 86 22.88 9.32 -16.05
CA ALA A 86 24.13 10.07 -15.96
C ALA A 86 25.30 9.21 -15.42
N ASP A 87 25.21 7.88 -15.57
CA ASP A 87 26.21 6.89 -15.13
C ASP A 87 26.49 6.87 -13.62
N VAL A 88 25.56 7.35 -12.79
CA VAL A 88 25.64 7.28 -11.32
C VAL A 88 24.83 6.08 -10.81
N PRO A 89 25.48 5.01 -10.29
CA PRO A 89 24.81 3.72 -10.02
C PRO A 89 24.06 3.66 -8.68
N LEU A 90 23.29 4.68 -8.32
CA LEU A 90 22.53 4.73 -7.06
C LEU A 90 21.20 3.98 -7.10
N MET A 91 20.71 3.64 -8.30
CA MET A 91 19.43 2.94 -8.48
C MET A 91 19.37 1.60 -7.73
N LEU A 92 20.46 0.81 -7.73
CA LEU A 92 20.49 -0.48 -7.04
C LEU A 92 20.28 -0.32 -5.53
N PHE A 93 20.90 0.69 -4.92
CA PHE A 93 20.73 0.98 -3.49
C PHE A 93 19.31 1.42 -3.18
N PHE A 94 18.70 2.24 -4.03
CA PHE A 94 17.30 2.63 -3.89
C PHE A 94 16.36 1.42 -3.95
N LEU A 95 16.55 0.52 -4.92
CA LEU A 95 15.74 -0.69 -5.06
C LEU A 95 15.88 -1.62 -3.85
N LEU A 96 17.11 -1.81 -3.35
CA LEU A 96 17.36 -2.59 -2.13
C LEU A 96 16.70 -1.97 -0.90
N ALA A 97 16.74 -0.64 -0.75
CA ALA A 97 16.03 0.04 0.32
C ALA A 97 14.50 -0.17 0.20
N MET A 98 13.96 -0.12 -1.02
CA MET A 98 12.53 -0.32 -1.27
C MET A 98 12.07 -1.75 -0.95
N LEU A 99 12.93 -2.77 -1.01
CA LEU A 99 12.59 -4.12 -0.54
C LEU A 99 12.26 -4.16 0.96
N VAL A 100 12.84 -3.27 1.77
CA VAL A 100 12.57 -3.21 3.22
C VAL A 100 11.49 -2.18 3.54
N VAL A 101 11.48 -1.05 2.84
CA VAL A 101 10.52 0.03 3.08
C VAL A 101 9.12 -0.35 2.60
N SER A 102 8.97 -1.02 1.46
CA SER A 102 7.64 -1.30 0.92
C SER A 102 6.79 -2.28 1.75
N PRO A 103 7.32 -3.34 2.40
CA PRO A 103 6.54 -4.14 3.35
C PRO A 103 6.08 -3.31 4.56
N ILE A 104 6.91 -2.39 5.05
CA ILE A 104 6.55 -1.49 6.15
C ILE A 104 5.39 -0.57 5.71
N LEU A 105 5.48 0.00 4.51
CA LEU A 105 4.40 0.82 3.93
C LEU A 105 3.12 0.00 3.74
N ALA A 106 3.22 -1.25 3.31
CA ALA A 106 2.07 -2.12 3.14
C ALA A 106 1.36 -2.40 4.46
N CYS A 107 2.12 -2.72 5.52
CA CYS A 107 1.60 -2.88 6.87
C CYS A 107 0.94 -1.58 7.37
N TRP A 108 1.59 -0.43 7.16
CA TRP A 108 1.05 0.86 7.56
C TRP A 108 -0.28 1.16 6.86
N TYR A 109 -0.37 0.94 5.55
CA TYR A 109 -1.61 1.12 4.78
C TYR A 109 -2.75 0.26 5.32
N PHE A 110 -2.46 -1.02 5.56
CA PHE A 110 -3.42 -1.97 6.10
C PHE A 110 -3.93 -1.54 7.48
N ILE A 111 -3.04 -1.09 8.37
CA ILE A 111 -3.40 -0.58 9.71
C ILE A 111 -4.34 0.63 9.59
N ILE A 112 -4.04 1.59 8.70
CA ILE A 112 -4.92 2.74 8.52
C ILE A 112 -6.30 2.28 8.02
N GLY A 113 -6.34 1.34 7.07
CA GLY A 113 -7.58 0.73 6.58
C GLY A 113 -8.41 0.06 7.68
N LEU A 114 -7.77 -0.71 8.57
CA LEU A 114 -8.42 -1.34 9.72
C LEU A 114 -8.97 -0.32 10.72
N ARG A 115 -8.22 0.74 11.01
CA ARG A 115 -8.67 1.81 11.93
C ARG A 115 -9.91 2.51 11.38
N GLU A 116 -9.89 2.85 10.10
CA GLU A 116 -11.05 3.47 9.43
C GLU A 116 -12.26 2.54 9.43
N TRP A 117 -12.07 1.25 9.17
CA TRP A 117 -13.15 0.26 9.25
C TRP A 117 -13.79 0.22 10.65
N LYS A 118 -12.96 0.21 11.71
CA LYS A 118 -13.44 0.26 13.10
C LYS A 118 -14.23 1.54 13.38
N THR A 119 -13.75 2.70 12.93
CA THR A 119 -14.43 3.98 13.11
C THR A 119 -15.77 4.04 12.38
N ILE A 120 -15.84 3.55 11.14
CA ILE A 120 -17.09 3.48 10.37
C ILE A 120 -18.11 2.61 11.12
N ARG A 121 -17.70 1.41 11.57
CA ARG A 121 -18.58 0.49 12.31
C ARG A 121 -19.05 1.08 13.64
N HIS A 122 -18.20 1.81 14.34
CA HIS A 122 -18.56 2.43 15.63
C HIS A 122 -19.61 3.53 15.46
N ARG A 123 -19.47 4.40 14.43
CA ARG A 123 -20.45 5.47 14.16
C ARG A 123 -21.85 4.92 13.84
N GLU A 124 -21.94 3.81 13.11
CA GLU A 124 -23.23 3.15 12.81
C GLU A 124 -23.97 2.72 14.07
N LEU A 125 -23.23 2.23 15.08
CA LEU A 125 -23.83 1.77 16.35
C LEU A 125 -24.35 2.92 17.22
N ILE A 126 -23.82 4.14 17.05
CA ILE A 126 -24.27 5.32 17.79
C ILE A 126 -25.61 5.84 17.23
N HIS A 127 -25.81 5.77 15.91
CA HIS A 127 -27.06 6.21 15.26
C HIS A 127 -28.23 5.22 15.42
N LEU A 128 -27.99 4.03 15.99
CA LEU A 128 -29.02 3.02 16.27
C LEU A 128 -29.52 3.05 17.73
N LYS A 129 -28.97 3.94 18.57
CA LYS A 129 -29.46 4.23 19.93
C LYS A 129 -30.34 5.47 19.92
#